data_AF-A0A8J7KS39-F1
#
_entry.id   AF-A0A8J7KS39-F1
#
_cell.length_a   1.000
_cell.length_b   1.000
_cell.length_c   1.000
_cell.angle_alpha   90.00
_cell.angle_beta   90.00
_cell.angle_gamma   90.00
#
_symmetry.space_group_name_H-M   'P 1'
#
loop_
_entity.id
_entity.type
_entity.pdbx_description
1 polymer ?
#
loop_
_entity_poly.entity_id
_entity_poly.type
_entity_poly.pdbx_seq_one_letter_code
_entity_poly.pdbx_strand_id
1 'polypeptide(L)'
;MISGSTGSVGHALVQTARAAGASVIALVSSDEKASQAREAGPHFVINWQHGNVVEDVMALTEGKEADEAFDPVGGHLFSLLLASLRRMGQLISIGFTGGKEVSVNLLDIIGREKIVKGYALHSDTPEQDLNS
;
A
#
# COMPACT_ATOMS: atom_id res chain seq x y z
N MET A 1 0.47 5.59 2.60
CA MET A 1 -0.26 5.12 1.40
C MET A 1 -0.71 3.69 1.60
N ILE A 2 -1.87 3.31 1.05
CA ILE A 2 -2.42 1.95 1.21
C ILE A 2 -2.97 1.48 -0.15
N SER A 3 -2.42 0.39 -0.69
CA SER A 3 -3.02 -0.28 -1.87
C SER A 3 -4.11 -1.26 -1.44
N GLY A 4 -4.95 -1.69 -2.37
CA GLY A 4 -5.99 -2.70 -2.09
C GLY A 4 -7.00 -2.27 -1.02
N SER A 5 -7.25 -0.97 -0.90
CA SER A 5 -8.09 -0.36 0.14
C SER A 5 -9.56 -0.82 0.15
N THR A 6 -10.05 -1.38 -0.96
CA THR A 6 -11.40 -1.97 -1.05
C THR A 6 -11.47 -3.43 -0.60
N GLY A 7 -10.32 -4.07 -0.35
CA GLY A 7 -10.26 -5.42 0.23
C GLY A 7 -10.27 -5.38 1.76
N SER A 8 -10.48 -6.53 2.42
CA SER A 8 -10.58 -6.62 3.88
C SER A 8 -9.36 -6.02 4.62
N VAL A 9 -8.16 -6.42 4.21
CA VAL A 9 -6.90 -5.95 4.82
C VAL A 9 -6.70 -4.45 4.57
N GLY A 10 -6.84 -4.00 3.32
CA GLY A 10 -6.67 -2.59 2.98
C GLY A 10 -7.70 -1.67 3.66
N HIS A 11 -8.95 -2.11 3.76
CA HIS A 11 -10.01 -1.37 4.44
C HIS A 11 -9.69 -1.19 5.94
N ALA A 12 -9.32 -2.28 6.61
CA ALA A 12 -8.92 -2.24 8.03
C ALA A 12 -7.66 -1.39 8.24
N LEU A 13 -6.69 -1.44 7.33
CA LEU A 13 -5.48 -0.61 7.38
C LEU A 13 -5.83 0.88 7.27
N VAL A 14 -6.75 1.26 6.38
CA VAL A 14 -7.18 2.67 6.24
C VAL A 14 -7.78 3.17 7.56
N GLN A 15 -8.70 2.41 8.15
CA GLN A 15 -9.34 2.77 9.41
C GLN A 15 -8.33 2.85 10.57
N THR A 16 -7.42 1.87 10.65
CA THR A 16 -6.39 1.83 11.70
C THR A 16 -5.41 2.99 11.58
N ALA A 17 -4.93 3.29 10.37
CA ALA A 17 -4.03 4.41 10.13
C ALA A 17 -4.72 5.75 10.43
N ARG A 18 -6.00 5.91 10.05
CA ARG A 18 -6.82 7.07 10.41
C ARG A 18 -6.94 7.22 11.93
N ALA A 19 -7.25 6.14 12.65
CA ALA A 19 -7.37 6.15 14.10
C ALA A 19 -6.04 6.48 14.80
N ALA A 20 -4.91 6.09 14.20
CA ALA A 20 -3.57 6.43 14.65
C ALA A 20 -3.14 7.89 14.33
N GLY A 21 -4.01 8.69 13.70
CA GLY A 21 -3.74 10.09 13.37
C GLY A 21 -2.96 10.31 12.07
N ALA A 22 -2.81 9.27 11.23
CA ALA A 22 -2.11 9.41 9.96
C ALA A 22 -2.97 10.06 8.86
N SER A 23 -2.32 10.82 7.99
CA SER A 23 -2.88 11.24 6.70
C SER A 23 -2.82 10.07 5.72
N VAL A 24 -3.98 9.63 5.23
CA VAL A 24 -4.11 8.37 4.48
C VAL A 24 -4.46 8.66 3.03
N ILE A 25 -3.61 8.18 2.13
CA ILE A 25 -3.84 8.12 0.68
C ILE A 25 -4.14 6.67 0.31
N ALA A 26 -5.35 6.41 -0.19
CA ALA A 26 -5.76 5.11 -0.70
C ALA A 26 -5.50 5.00 -2.21
N LEU A 27 -4.89 3.89 -2.65
CA LEU A 27 -4.66 3.60 -4.06
C LEU A 27 -5.68 2.58 -4.57
N VAL A 28 -6.33 2.89 -5.68
CA VAL A 28 -7.40 2.06 -6.29
C VAL A 28 -7.22 1.93 -7.79
N SER A 29 -7.82 0.90 -8.38
CA SER A 29 -7.67 0.58 -9.80
C SER A 29 -8.86 0.98 -10.68
N SER A 30 -9.85 1.69 -10.15
CA SER A 30 -11.00 2.21 -10.92
C SER A 30 -11.77 3.25 -10.11
N ASP A 31 -12.63 4.01 -10.76
CA ASP A 31 -13.45 5.04 -10.12
C ASP A 31 -14.57 4.44 -9.26
N GLU A 32 -15.08 3.27 -9.61
CA GLU A 32 -16.01 2.50 -8.78
C GLU A 32 -15.34 2.11 -7.45
N LYS A 33 -14.09 1.60 -7.52
CA LYS A 33 -13.30 1.31 -6.33
C LYS A 33 -12.93 2.57 -5.56
N ALA A 34 -12.75 3.71 -6.24
CA ALA A 34 -12.52 4.98 -5.57
C ALA A 34 -13.71 5.36 -4.67
N SER A 35 -14.93 5.14 -5.15
CA SER A 35 -16.16 5.38 -4.39
C SER A 35 -16.24 4.46 -3.17
N GLN A 36 -15.98 3.16 -3.34
CA GLN A 36 -15.93 2.20 -2.23
C GLN A 36 -14.83 2.52 -1.21
N ALA A 37 -13.63 2.87 -1.67
CA ALA A 37 -12.51 3.18 -0.77
C ALA A 37 -12.80 4.39 0.12
N ARG A 38 -13.61 5.35 -0.33
CA ARG A 38 -14.03 6.51 0.49
C ARG A 38 -14.84 6.10 1.72
N GLU A 39 -15.54 4.97 1.69
CA GLU A 39 -16.31 4.46 2.83
C GLU A 39 -15.40 4.11 4.03
N ALA A 40 -14.14 3.74 3.79
CA ALA A 40 -13.15 3.50 4.84
C ALA A 40 -12.60 4.81 5.47
N GLY A 41 -12.89 5.97 4.88
CA GLY A 41 -12.48 7.29 5.35
C GLY A 41 -11.01 7.70 5.12
N PRO A 42 -10.32 7.34 4.01
CA PRO A 42 -9.03 7.91 3.71
C PRO A 42 -9.15 9.43 3.47
N HIS A 43 -8.06 10.17 3.67
CA HIS A 43 -8.03 11.61 3.37
C HIS A 43 -8.06 11.85 1.86
N PHE A 44 -7.37 11.00 1.10
CA PHE A 44 -7.25 11.10 -0.34
C PHE A 44 -7.38 9.73 -1.00
N VAL A 45 -7.86 9.73 -2.25
CA VAL A 45 -7.97 8.53 -3.07
C VAL A 45 -7.35 8.82 -4.43
N ILE A 46 -6.40 7.98 -4.85
CA ILE A 46 -5.77 8.04 -6.17
C ILE A 46 -6.19 6.80 -6.95
N ASN A 47 -6.79 7.02 -8.12
CA ASN A 47 -6.94 5.98 -9.12
C ASN A 47 -5.63 5.88 -9.91
N TRP A 48 -4.82 4.85 -9.65
CA TRP A 48 -3.49 4.72 -10.25
C TRP A 48 -3.52 4.45 -11.77
N GLN A 49 -4.70 4.20 -12.34
CA GLN A 49 -4.86 4.09 -13.80
C GLN A 49 -4.95 5.45 -14.51
N HIS A 50 -5.18 6.55 -13.77
CA HIS A 50 -5.52 7.85 -14.36
C HIS A 50 -4.37 8.87 -14.41
N GLY A 51 -3.12 8.45 -14.20
CA GLY A 51 -2.00 9.38 -14.24
C GLY A 51 -0.74 8.85 -13.58
N ASN A 52 0.08 9.77 -13.10
CA ASN A 52 1.33 9.46 -12.43
C ASN A 52 1.14 9.53 -10.90
N VAL A 53 1.11 8.36 -10.27
CA VAL A 53 0.93 8.23 -8.81
C VAL A 53 1.96 9.03 -8.02
N VAL A 54 3.22 9.11 -8.48
CA VAL A 54 4.28 9.83 -7.76
C VAL A 54 3.99 11.33 -7.74
N GLU A 55 3.56 11.88 -8.87
CA GLU A 55 3.18 13.29 -8.99
C GLU A 55 1.94 13.61 -8.16
N ASP A 56 0.93 12.75 -8.20
CA ASP A 56 -0.29 12.89 -7.39
C ASP A 56 0.04 12.89 -5.90
N VAL A 57 0.89 11.97 -5.44
CA VAL A 57 1.31 11.88 -4.04
C VAL A 57 2.10 13.14 -3.65
N MET A 58 3.02 13.61 -4.49
CA MET A 58 3.74 14.86 -4.22
C MET A 58 2.78 16.04 -4.10
N ALA A 59 1.80 16.17 -4.99
CA ALA A 59 0.81 17.24 -4.93
C ALA A 59 -0.01 17.20 -3.62
N LEU A 60 -0.44 16.01 -3.21
CA LEU A 60 -1.23 15.80 -1.99
C LEU A 60 -0.42 15.97 -0.69
N THR A 61 0.90 15.83 -0.78
CA THR A 61 1.82 15.89 0.38
C THR A 61 2.66 17.16 0.41
N GLU A 62 2.31 18.17 -0.41
CA GLU A 62 3.05 19.44 -0.50
C GLU A 62 4.54 19.23 -0.83
N GLY A 63 4.82 18.26 -1.71
CA GLY A 63 6.15 17.91 -2.18
C GLY A 63 6.95 16.98 -1.25
N LYS A 64 6.34 16.43 -0.18
CA LYS A 64 7.05 15.61 0.82
C LYS A 64 7.09 14.11 0.53
N GLU A 65 6.32 13.65 -0.46
CA GLU A 65 6.10 12.22 -0.78
C GLU A 65 5.51 11.45 0.43
N ALA A 66 5.36 10.12 0.34
CA ALA A 66 4.79 9.32 1.42
C ALA A 66 5.83 8.81 2.43
N ASP A 67 5.53 8.86 3.72
CA ASP A 67 6.34 8.26 4.79
C ASP A 67 6.34 6.73 4.75
N GLU A 68 5.14 6.15 4.62
CA GLU A 68 4.92 4.71 4.69
C GLU A 68 3.92 4.24 3.63
N ALA A 69 4.10 3.02 3.15
CA ALA A 69 3.23 2.35 2.20
C ALA A 69 2.90 0.94 2.70
N PHE A 70 1.61 0.59 2.70
CA PHE A 70 1.13 -0.76 3.00
C PHE A 70 0.61 -1.43 1.74
N ASP A 71 1.12 -2.63 1.48
CA ASP A 71 0.85 -3.37 0.25
C ASP A 71 0.34 -4.80 0.52
N PRO A 72 -0.99 -4.98 0.62
CA PRO A 72 -1.60 -6.31 0.62
C PRO A 72 -1.70 -6.96 -0.77
N VAL A 73 -1.24 -6.28 -1.84
CA VAL A 73 -1.50 -6.71 -3.22
C VAL A 73 -0.25 -7.22 -3.92
N GLY A 74 0.90 -6.54 -3.82
CA GLY A 74 2.10 -6.91 -4.56
C GLY A 74 2.04 -6.53 -6.05
N GLY A 75 2.82 -7.23 -6.87
CA GLY A 75 2.90 -7.00 -8.32
C GLY A 75 3.28 -5.55 -8.67
N HIS A 76 2.63 -4.98 -9.68
CA HIS A 76 2.93 -3.62 -10.16
C HIS A 76 2.74 -2.53 -9.09
N LEU A 77 1.78 -2.71 -8.18
CA LEU A 77 1.50 -1.74 -7.12
C LEU A 77 2.67 -1.59 -6.15
N PHE A 78 3.41 -2.65 -5.92
CA PHE A 78 4.62 -2.62 -5.11
C PHE A 78 5.60 -1.56 -5.62
N SER A 79 5.91 -1.57 -6.92
CA SER A 79 6.87 -0.64 -7.52
C SER A 79 6.35 0.80 -7.51
N LEU A 80 5.05 1.01 -7.74
CA LEU A 80 4.43 2.35 -7.65
C LEU A 80 4.50 2.92 -6.23
N LEU A 81 4.17 2.09 -5.24
CA LEU A 81 4.26 2.46 -3.83
C LEU A 81 5.72 2.78 -3.46
N LEU A 82 6.66 1.92 -3.84
CA LEU A 82 8.08 2.13 -3.56
C LEU A 82 8.57 3.44 -4.17
N ALA A 83 8.20 3.75 -5.41
CA ALA A 83 8.57 4.99 -6.08
C ALA A 83 8.01 6.23 -5.37
N SER A 84 6.80 6.14 -4.82
CA SER A 84 6.08 7.23 -4.15
C SER A 84 6.52 7.51 -2.70
N LEU A 85 7.44 6.71 -2.16
CA LEU A 85 7.99 6.91 -0.82
C LEU A 85 9.08 7.98 -0.82
N ARG A 86 9.13 8.74 0.28
CA ARG A 86 10.25 9.63 0.57
C ARG A 86 11.53 8.89 0.87
N ARG A 87 12.63 9.64 0.98
CA ARG A 87 13.90 9.14 1.53
C ARG A 87 13.64 8.57 2.93
N MET A 88 14.20 7.39 3.21
CA MET A 88 13.97 6.62 4.44
C MET A 88 12.51 6.20 4.69
N GLY A 89 11.65 6.29 3.67
CA GLY A 89 10.27 5.78 3.75
C GLY A 89 10.23 4.25 3.77
N GLN A 90 9.13 3.70 4.30
CA GLN A 90 8.96 2.25 4.48
C GLN A 90 7.84 1.68 3.61
N LEU A 91 8.11 0.56 2.93
CA LEU A 91 7.11 -0.27 2.28
C LEU A 91 6.91 -1.56 3.09
N ILE A 92 5.68 -1.78 3.54
CA ILE A 92 5.24 -2.94 4.30
C ILE A 92 4.45 -3.83 3.35
N SER A 93 5.06 -4.93 2.91
CA SER A 93 4.43 -5.92 2.03
C SER A 93 3.77 -7.03 2.86
N ILE A 94 2.49 -7.27 2.58
CA ILE A 94 1.59 -8.14 3.36
C ILE A 94 1.02 -9.27 2.49
N GLY A 95 0.85 -9.02 1.19
CA GLY A 95 0.23 -9.97 0.27
C GLY A 95 0.74 -9.85 -1.16
N PHE A 96 0.31 -10.80 -1.99
CA PHE A 96 0.84 -11.01 -3.35
C PHE A 96 -0.25 -11.38 -4.36
N THR A 97 -1.50 -10.97 -4.11
CA THR A 97 -2.64 -11.28 -5.01
C THR A 97 -2.50 -10.67 -6.40
N GLY A 98 -1.75 -9.59 -6.55
CA GLY A 98 -1.38 -8.95 -7.81
C GLY A 98 -0.08 -9.47 -8.43
N GLY A 99 0.61 -10.43 -7.80
CA GLY A 99 1.86 -11.01 -8.29
C GLY A 99 2.88 -11.24 -7.18
N LYS A 100 3.60 -12.37 -7.27
CA LYS A 100 4.63 -12.78 -6.29
C LYS A 100 6.02 -12.20 -6.57
N GLU A 101 6.28 -11.86 -7.82
CA GLU A 101 7.57 -11.35 -8.27
C GLU A 101 7.44 -9.86 -8.58
N VAL A 102 8.43 -9.09 -8.15
CA VAL A 102 8.51 -7.65 -8.38
C VAL A 102 9.93 -7.30 -8.81
N SER A 103 10.04 -6.46 -9.83
CA SER A 103 11.31 -5.88 -10.25
C SER A 103 11.44 -4.49 -9.65
N VAL A 104 12.59 -4.24 -9.01
CA VAL A 104 12.89 -2.97 -8.35
C VAL A 104 14.24 -2.46 -8.82
N ASN A 105 14.35 -1.14 -9.02
CA ASN A 105 15.64 -0.51 -9.22
C ASN A 105 16.31 -0.35 -7.85
N LEU A 106 17.48 -0.96 -7.68
CA LEU A 106 18.22 -0.90 -6.41
C LEU A 106 18.60 0.54 -6.02
N LEU A 107 18.71 1.47 -6.97
CA LEU A 107 18.93 2.89 -6.66
C LEU A 107 17.74 3.53 -5.93
N ASP A 108 16.52 3.07 -6.17
CA ASP A 108 15.34 3.58 -5.45
C ASP A 108 15.36 3.18 -3.98
N ILE A 109 15.99 2.04 -3.67
CA ILE A 109 16.14 1.53 -2.31
C ILE A 109 17.40 2.12 -1.67
N ILE A 110 18.56 1.89 -2.25
CA ILE A 110 19.86 2.26 -1.67
C ILE A 110 20.07 3.78 -1.74
N GLY A 111 19.84 4.39 -2.91
CA GLY A 111 20.09 5.81 -3.13
C GLY A 111 19.17 6.73 -2.31
N ARG A 112 18.00 6.21 -1.89
CA ARG A 112 17.03 6.93 -1.05
C ARG A 112 16.82 6.28 0.31
N GLU A 113 17.66 5.32 0.69
CA GLU A 113 17.64 4.63 1.99
C GLU A 113 16.25 4.05 2.36
N LYS A 114 15.45 3.63 1.37
CA LYS A 114 14.10 3.09 1.61
C LYS A 114 14.19 1.71 2.24
N ILE A 115 13.17 1.37 3.02
CA ILE A 115 13.10 0.10 3.75
C ILE A 115 11.93 -0.72 3.21
N VAL A 116 12.17 -1.99 2.86
CA VAL A 116 11.12 -2.95 2.51
C VAL A 116 11.04 -4.00 3.60
N LYS A 117 9.85 -4.23 4.14
CA LYS A 117 9.58 -5.27 5.16
C LYS A 117 8.46 -6.17 4.68
N GLY A 118 8.66 -7.48 4.82
CA GLY A 118 7.62 -8.49 4.60
C GLY A 118 6.97 -8.89 5.92
N TYR A 119 5.64 -9.02 5.92
CA TYR A 119 4.87 -9.54 7.04
C TYR A 119 3.94 -10.65 6.56
N ALA A 120 3.97 -11.79 7.24
CA ALA A 120 3.00 -12.86 7.03
C ALA A 120 1.84 -12.66 8.00
N LEU A 121 0.63 -12.48 7.48
CA LEU A 121 -0.58 -12.60 8.28
C LEU A 121 -0.90 -14.08 8.44
N HIS A 122 -0.59 -14.63 9.61
CA HIS A 122 -1.07 -15.94 10.01
C HIS A 122 -2.46 -15.77 10.63
N SER A 123 -3.45 -16.48 10.09
CA SER A 123 -4.66 -16.80 10.84
C SER A 123 -4.36 -18.08 11.62
N ASP A 124 -4.31 -18.00 12.94
CA ASP A 124 -4.33 -19.18 13.82
C ASP A 124 -5.69 -19.88 13.67
N THR A 125 -5.88 -20.60 12.57
CA THR A 125 -6.89 -21.65 12.51
C THR A 125 -6.15 -22.87 13.03
N PRO A 126 -6.54 -23.48 14.17
CA PRO A 126 -5.90 -24.70 14.65
C PRO A 126 -5.88 -25.69 13.50
N GLU A 127 -4.68 -26.07 13.08
CA GLU A 127 -4.44 -27.09 12.09
C GLU A 127 -5.13 -28.35 12.64
N GLN A 128 -6.28 -28.72 12.06
CA GLN A 128 -6.90 -30.00 12.41
C GLN A 128 -5.91 -31.06 11.95
N ASP A 129 -5.37 -31.79 12.92
CA ASP A 129 -4.51 -32.96 12.73
C ASP A 129 -5.14 -33.93 11.71
N LEU A 130 -4.80 -33.76 10.44
CA LEU A 130 -5.07 -34.73 9.39
C LEU A 130 -3.97 -35.79 9.45
N ASN A 131 -3.99 -36.56 10.53
CA ASN A 131 -3.41 -37.89 10.61
C ASN A 131 -4.39 -38.75 11.44
N SER A 132 -5.50 -39.14 10.80
CA SER A 132 -6.30 -40.31 11.17
C SER A 132 -6.07 -41.39 10.13
#